data_AF-A0A5D2R675-F1
#
_entry.id   AF-A0A5D2R675-F1
#
_cell.length_a   1.000
_cell.length_b   1.000
_cell.length_c   1.000
_cell.angle_alpha   90.00
_cell.angle_beta   90.00
_cell.angle_gamma   90.00
#
_symmetry.space_group_name_H-M   'P 1'
#
loop_
_entity.id
_entity.type
_entity.pdbx_description
1 polymer ?
#
loop_
_entity_poly.entity_id
_entity_poly.type
_entity_poly.pdbx_seq_one_letter_code
_entity_poly.pdbx_strand_id
1 'polypeptide(L)'
;MRFFLHTHPQLMAITMRLQSFASAQKWEGGVSMVQGASRGIGLEFVKQLLEKNGKGHVIATCRNPTKATALLELKNQFAERLNVLPLDVTVESTIEESARSITERYGSLNLLINASGILSIPSVLQPETTLSKVQESSMMLAYEVNAVGPILVIKISLFVILLTAYVASSESWRTAWH
;
A
#
# COMPACT_ATOMS: atom_id res chain seq x y z
N MET A 1 -20.05 -12.28 38.37
CA MET A 1 -18.75 -12.93 38.60
C MET A 1 -17.69 -12.09 37.88
N ARG A 2 -16.95 -11.24 38.62
CA ARG A 2 -15.92 -10.34 38.08
C ARG A 2 -14.74 -11.19 37.61
N PHE A 3 -14.54 -11.31 36.30
CA PHE A 3 -13.28 -11.83 35.77
C PHE A 3 -12.20 -10.75 35.93
N PHE A 4 -11.19 -11.10 36.73
CA PHE A 4 -10.01 -10.29 37.01
C PHE A 4 -9.24 -10.05 35.70
N LEU A 5 -9.06 -8.79 35.34
CA LEU A 5 -8.16 -8.32 34.29
C LEU A 5 -6.71 -8.60 34.72
N HIS A 6 -6.18 -9.77 34.36
CA HIS A 6 -4.73 -9.92 34.24
C HIS A 6 -4.34 -9.45 32.84
N THR A 7 -3.99 -8.16 32.74
CA THR A 7 -3.59 -7.52 31.49
C THR A 7 -2.24 -8.07 31.04
N HIS A 8 -2.28 -9.05 30.15
CA HIS A 8 -1.10 -9.52 29.44
C HIS A 8 -0.51 -8.35 28.64
N PRO A 9 0.80 -8.05 28.74
CA PRO A 9 1.41 -6.89 28.08
C PRO A 9 1.22 -6.88 26.56
N GLN A 10 1.14 -8.07 25.93
CA GLN A 10 0.82 -8.24 24.51
C GLN A 10 -0.61 -7.75 24.18
N LEU A 11 -1.60 -8.11 25.02
CA LEU A 11 -2.99 -7.68 24.86
C LEU A 11 -3.16 -6.19 25.13
N MET A 12 -2.42 -5.65 26.10
CA MET A 12 -2.36 -4.20 26.36
C MET A 12 -1.75 -3.44 25.18
N ALA A 13 -0.65 -3.93 24.60
CA ALA A 13 -0.02 -3.32 23.42
C ALA A 13 -0.93 -3.36 22.18
N ILE A 14 -1.64 -4.48 21.97
CA ILE A 14 -2.66 -4.60 20.91
C ILE A 14 -3.79 -3.60 21.16
N THR A 15 -4.29 -3.53 22.40
CA THR A 15 -5.38 -2.61 22.77
C THR A 15 -4.98 -1.14 22.64
N MET A 16 -3.76 -0.78 23.06
CA MET A 16 -3.22 0.58 22.90
C MET A 16 -3.00 0.96 21.44
N ARG A 17 -2.48 0.03 20.60
CA ARG A 17 -2.43 0.25 19.14
C ARG A 17 -3.82 0.47 18.58
N LEU A 18 -4.78 -0.38 18.91
CA LEU A 18 -6.17 -0.24 18.48
C LEU A 18 -6.79 1.11 18.92
N GLN A 19 -6.49 1.59 20.13
CA GLN A 19 -6.96 2.89 20.62
C GLN A 19 -6.34 4.07 19.84
N SER A 20 -5.03 4.04 19.54
CA SER A 20 -4.39 5.06 18.70
C SER A 20 -4.93 5.09 17.26
N PHE A 21 -5.37 3.93 16.76
CA PHE A 21 -6.02 3.79 15.46
C PHE A 21 -7.51 4.21 15.49
N ALA A 22 -8.22 4.03 16.60
CA ALA A 22 -9.60 4.48 16.74
C ALA A 22 -9.73 6.02 16.74
N SER A 23 -8.65 6.74 17.04
CA SER A 23 -8.53 8.19 16.83
C SER A 23 -8.01 8.57 15.43
N ALA A 24 -7.80 7.61 14.52
CA ALA A 24 -7.33 7.90 13.17
C ALA A 24 -8.30 8.83 12.45
N GLN A 25 -7.75 9.89 11.87
CA GLN A 25 -8.51 10.83 11.06
C GLN A 25 -9.20 10.09 9.91
N LYS A 26 -10.53 10.20 9.84
CA LYS A 26 -11.32 9.63 8.75
C LYS A 26 -11.14 10.50 7.51
N TRP A 27 -10.58 9.93 6.46
CA TRP A 27 -10.40 10.63 5.18
C TRP A 27 -11.65 10.48 4.33
N GLU A 28 -12.32 11.61 4.04
CA GLU A 28 -13.46 11.60 3.12
C GLU A 28 -13.02 11.07 1.74
N GLY A 29 -13.72 10.08 1.19
CA GLY A 29 -13.31 9.42 -0.07
C GLY A 29 -12.22 8.35 0.07
N GLY A 30 -11.69 8.13 1.28
CA GLY A 30 -10.78 7.04 1.59
C GLY A 30 -9.33 7.22 1.11
N VAL A 31 -8.50 6.25 1.45
CA VAL A 31 -7.06 6.23 1.22
C VAL A 31 -6.72 5.03 0.34
N SER A 32 -6.15 5.29 -0.84
CA SER A 32 -5.79 4.24 -1.81
C SER A 32 -4.29 4.19 -2.01
N MET A 33 -3.68 3.01 -1.95
CA MET A 33 -2.28 2.80 -2.30
C MET A 33 -2.18 2.14 -3.68
N VAL A 34 -1.38 2.73 -4.56
CA VAL A 34 -1.03 2.16 -5.86
C VAL A 34 0.46 1.83 -5.85
N GLN A 35 0.76 0.55 -5.82
CA GLN A 35 2.09 -0.01 -5.84
C GLN A 35 2.58 -0.12 -7.28
N GLY A 36 3.79 0.38 -7.58
CA GLY A 36 4.36 0.30 -8.94
C GLY A 36 3.87 1.44 -9.83
N ALA A 37 3.72 2.63 -9.26
CA ALA A 37 2.99 3.73 -9.87
C ALA A 37 3.84 4.69 -10.74
N SER A 38 5.14 4.45 -10.92
CA SER A 38 6.01 5.40 -11.63
C SER A 38 5.75 5.51 -13.13
N ARG A 39 5.01 4.55 -13.72
CA ARG A 39 4.68 4.50 -15.15
C ARG A 39 3.52 3.52 -15.43
N GLY A 40 3.08 3.47 -16.69
CA GLY A 40 2.16 2.47 -17.19
C GLY A 40 0.82 2.45 -16.45
N ILE A 41 0.30 1.24 -16.20
CA ILE A 41 -1.01 1.02 -15.57
C ILE A 41 -1.07 1.62 -14.16
N GLY A 42 -0.01 1.48 -13.35
CA GLY A 42 0.02 2.04 -12.00
C GLY A 42 -0.09 3.57 -11.99
N LEU A 43 0.62 4.25 -12.90
CA LEU A 43 0.52 5.71 -13.04
C LEU A 43 -0.88 6.15 -13.45
N GLU A 44 -1.51 5.44 -14.39
CA GLU A 44 -2.87 5.74 -14.82
C GLU A 44 -3.90 5.54 -13.69
N PHE A 45 -3.76 4.50 -12.87
CA PHE A 45 -4.60 4.34 -11.68
C PHE A 45 -4.46 5.53 -10.73
N VAL A 46 -3.24 6.01 -10.48
CA VAL A 46 -3.03 7.20 -9.64
C VAL A 46 -3.77 8.41 -10.22
N LYS A 47 -3.62 8.66 -11.52
CA LYS A 47 -4.31 9.76 -12.21
C LYS A 47 -5.84 9.65 -12.07
N GLN A 48 -6.40 8.49 -12.40
CA GLN A 48 -7.85 8.26 -12.36
C GLN A 48 -8.42 8.39 -10.95
N LEU A 49 -7.72 7.86 -9.94
CA LEU A 49 -8.13 7.99 -8.54
C LEU A 49 -8.13 9.46 -8.10
N LEU A 50 -7.12 10.24 -8.49
CA LEU A 50 -7.05 11.67 -8.18
C LEU A 50 -8.15 12.47 -8.91
N GLU A 51 -8.36 12.22 -10.19
CA GLU A 51 -9.31 12.99 -11.01
C GLU A 51 -10.78 12.66 -10.70
N LYS A 52 -11.11 11.38 -10.46
CA LYS A 52 -12.52 10.94 -10.30
C LYS A 52 -13.00 10.95 -8.86
N ASN A 53 -12.12 10.76 -7.88
CA ASN A 53 -12.47 10.84 -6.47
C ASN A 53 -11.93 12.15 -5.89
N GLY A 54 -12.75 13.19 -5.91
CA GLY A 54 -12.34 14.55 -5.53
C GLY A 54 -11.91 14.72 -4.08
N LYS A 55 -12.20 13.75 -3.21
CA LYS A 55 -11.87 13.79 -1.77
C LYS A 55 -10.82 12.75 -1.36
N GLY A 56 -10.73 11.64 -2.07
CA GLY A 56 -9.81 10.56 -1.75
C GLY A 56 -8.33 10.94 -1.84
N HIS A 57 -7.53 10.30 -1.00
CA HIS A 57 -6.07 10.41 -0.99
C HIS A 57 -5.45 9.21 -1.69
N VAL A 58 -4.35 9.45 -2.39
CA VAL A 58 -3.61 8.43 -3.14
C VAL A 58 -2.17 8.37 -2.66
N ILE A 59 -1.71 7.19 -2.27
CA ILE A 59 -0.31 6.88 -2.03
C ILE A 59 0.22 6.14 -3.25
N ALA A 60 1.07 6.80 -4.03
CA ALA A 60 1.79 6.19 -5.13
C ALA A 60 3.13 5.67 -4.63
N THR A 61 3.46 4.40 -4.87
CA THR A 61 4.77 3.87 -4.51
C THR A 61 5.58 3.44 -5.71
N CYS A 62 6.90 3.67 -5.64
CA CYS A 62 7.85 3.24 -6.63
C CYS A 62 9.26 3.15 -6.04
N ARG A 63 10.18 2.46 -6.72
CA ARG A 63 11.56 2.26 -6.23
C ARG A 63 12.35 3.55 -6.08
N ASN A 64 12.13 4.53 -6.96
CA ASN A 64 12.88 5.77 -6.96
C ASN A 64 11.96 6.97 -7.21
N PRO A 65 11.35 7.53 -6.15
CA PRO A 65 10.43 8.67 -6.26
C PRO A 65 11.05 9.90 -6.93
N THR A 66 12.33 10.19 -6.67
CA THR A 66 13.00 11.39 -7.20
C THR A 66 13.22 11.32 -8.71
N LYS A 67 13.20 10.10 -9.30
CA LYS A 67 13.29 9.88 -10.74
C LYS A 67 11.93 9.65 -11.42
N ALA A 68 10.82 9.65 -10.67
CA ALA A 68 9.49 9.40 -11.21
C ALA A 68 8.83 10.70 -11.68
N THR A 69 9.34 11.28 -12.77
CA THR A 69 8.94 12.61 -13.29
C THR A 69 7.42 12.79 -13.40
N ALA A 70 6.71 11.83 -14.00
CA ALA A 70 5.26 11.90 -14.15
C ALA A 70 4.51 11.89 -12.80
N LEU A 71 5.01 11.18 -11.78
CA LEU A 71 4.43 11.24 -10.44
C LEU A 71 4.70 12.58 -9.76
N LEU A 72 5.89 13.17 -9.99
CA LEU A 72 6.22 14.50 -9.47
C LEU A 72 5.35 15.58 -10.12
N GLU A 73 5.07 15.47 -11.41
CA GLU A 73 4.13 16.36 -12.12
C GLU A 73 2.71 16.24 -11.56
N LEU A 74 2.20 15.03 -11.35
CA LEU A 74 0.91 14.81 -10.69
C LEU A 74 0.92 15.35 -9.25
N LYS A 75 2.03 15.20 -8.52
CA LYS A 75 2.18 15.70 -7.16
C LYS A 75 2.10 17.22 -7.10
N ASN A 76 2.60 17.93 -8.11
CA ASN A 76 2.45 19.38 -8.21
C ASN A 76 0.98 19.81 -8.41
N GLN A 77 0.19 19.01 -9.12
CA GLN A 77 -1.24 19.28 -9.37
C GLN A 77 -2.12 18.89 -8.18
N PHE A 78 -1.75 17.83 -7.46
CA PHE A 78 -2.55 17.25 -6.37
C PHE A 78 -1.75 17.18 -5.05
N ALA A 79 -1.08 18.28 -4.68
CA ALA A 79 -0.13 18.33 -3.57
C ALA A 79 -0.67 17.80 -2.24
N GLU A 80 -1.93 18.07 -1.91
CA GLU A 80 -2.54 17.64 -0.65
C GLU A 80 -3.02 16.17 -0.68
N ARG A 81 -3.37 15.65 -1.87
CA ARG A 81 -4.02 14.34 -2.01
C ARG A 81 -3.10 13.22 -2.47
N LEU A 82 -2.05 13.53 -3.22
CA LEU A 82 -1.06 12.56 -3.67
C LEU A 82 0.13 12.52 -2.71
N ASN A 83 0.50 11.35 -2.21
CA ASN A 83 1.77 11.13 -1.51
C ASN A 83 2.61 10.10 -2.28
N VAL A 84 3.89 10.38 -2.47
CA VAL A 84 4.80 9.49 -3.22
C VAL A 84 5.81 8.90 -2.26
N LEU A 85 5.80 7.58 -2.09
CA LEU A 85 6.68 6.87 -1.16
C LEU A 85 7.65 5.92 -1.89
N PRO A 86 8.88 5.75 -1.39
CA PRO A 86 9.77 4.70 -1.87
C PRO A 86 9.23 3.33 -1.47
N LEU A 87 9.24 2.38 -2.41
CA LEU A 87 8.95 0.97 -2.14
C LEU A 87 9.59 0.10 -3.23
N ASP A 88 10.42 -0.86 -2.80
CA ASP A 88 10.88 -1.95 -3.64
C ASP A 88 10.24 -3.26 -3.17
N VAL A 89 9.52 -3.94 -4.06
CA VAL A 89 8.76 -5.15 -3.73
C VAL A 89 9.67 -6.33 -3.40
N THR A 90 10.95 -6.27 -3.77
CA THR A 90 11.96 -7.29 -3.44
C THR A 90 12.71 -6.97 -2.13
N VAL A 91 12.42 -5.84 -1.48
CA VAL A 91 13.09 -5.42 -0.25
C VAL A 91 12.05 -5.16 0.84
N GLU A 92 11.84 -6.16 1.69
CA GLU A 92 10.76 -6.19 2.68
C GLU A 92 10.75 -4.97 3.61
N SER A 93 11.92 -4.50 4.06
CA SER A 93 12.03 -3.32 4.94
C SER A 93 11.43 -2.04 4.31
N THR A 94 11.53 -1.88 2.99
CA THR A 94 10.95 -0.72 2.30
C THR A 94 9.42 -0.78 2.26
N ILE A 95 8.85 -2.00 2.23
CA ILE A 95 7.41 -2.23 2.31
C ILE A 95 6.93 -1.88 3.73
N GLU A 96 7.66 -2.32 4.75
CA GLU A 96 7.36 -2.00 6.16
C GLU A 96 7.42 -0.49 6.43
N GLU A 97 8.43 0.21 5.91
CA GLU A 97 8.57 1.66 6.03
C GLU A 97 7.43 2.42 5.33
N SER A 98 7.01 1.96 4.15
CA SER A 98 5.84 2.51 3.47
C SER A 98 4.56 2.29 4.27
N ALA A 99 4.34 1.08 4.79
CA ALA A 99 3.16 0.77 5.60
C ALA A 99 3.12 1.55 6.93
N ARG A 100 4.29 1.74 7.56
CA ARG A 100 4.44 2.59 8.74
C ARG A 100 4.11 4.05 8.42
N SER A 101 4.65 4.58 7.33
CA SER A 101 4.35 5.96 6.88
C SER A 101 2.86 6.16 6.58
N ILE A 102 2.20 5.15 5.98
CA ILE A 102 0.75 5.18 5.73
C ILE A 102 -0.01 5.18 7.05
N THR A 103 0.38 4.33 7.98
CA THR A 103 -0.22 4.23 9.31
C THR A 103 -0.10 5.54 10.08
N GLU A 104 1.10 6.11 10.17
CA GLU A 104 1.36 7.34 10.94
C GLU A 104 0.64 8.55 10.36
N ARG A 105 0.62 8.68 9.03
CA ARG A 105 0.02 9.85 8.37
C ARG A 105 -1.49 9.75 8.18
N TYR A 106 -1.99 8.58 7.80
CA TYR A 106 -3.38 8.41 7.39
C TYR A 106 -4.19 7.57 8.36
N GLY A 107 -3.54 6.70 9.15
CA GLY A 107 -4.20 5.75 10.06
C GLY A 107 -5.14 4.76 9.37
N SER A 108 -5.16 4.72 8.04
CA SER A 108 -6.09 3.91 7.26
C SER A 108 -5.55 3.58 5.86
N LEU A 109 -6.04 2.47 5.32
CA LEU A 109 -5.84 2.06 3.93
C LEU A 109 -7.09 1.31 3.45
N ASN A 110 -7.82 1.90 2.50
CA ASN A 110 -9.09 1.39 2.01
C ASN A 110 -8.95 0.54 0.74
N LEU A 111 -7.93 0.83 -0.08
CA LEU A 111 -7.71 0.17 -1.35
C LEU A 111 -6.21 -0.04 -1.57
N LEU A 112 -5.82 -1.25 -1.94
CA LEU A 112 -4.47 -1.60 -2.38
C LEU A 112 -4.52 -2.09 -3.83
N ILE A 113 -3.77 -1.45 -4.71
CA ILE A 113 -3.60 -1.85 -6.11
C ILE A 113 -2.14 -2.26 -6.30
N ASN A 114 -1.91 -3.54 -6.58
CA ASN A 114 -0.59 -4.06 -6.96
C ASN A 114 -0.42 -3.95 -8.48
N ALA A 115 0.42 -3.02 -8.92
CA ALA A 115 0.68 -2.76 -10.34
C ALA A 115 2.16 -2.86 -10.73
N SER A 116 3.06 -3.31 -9.84
CA SER A 116 4.39 -3.73 -10.28
C SER A 116 4.33 -4.97 -11.15
N GLY A 117 5.06 -4.93 -12.25
CA GLY A 117 5.36 -6.09 -13.04
C GLY A 117 6.59 -5.82 -13.92
N ILE A 118 7.41 -6.85 -14.10
CA ILE A 118 8.50 -6.84 -15.08
C ILE A 118 8.28 -7.98 -16.07
N LEU A 119 8.42 -7.65 -17.33
CA LEU A 119 8.48 -8.61 -18.44
C LEU A 119 9.79 -8.45 -19.21
N SER A 120 10.34 -7.24 -19.21
CA SER A 120 11.65 -6.95 -19.77
C SER A 120 12.33 -5.82 -19.01
N ILE A 121 13.62 -6.01 -18.75
CA ILE A 121 14.55 -5.02 -18.23
C ILE A 121 15.74 -5.03 -19.20
N PRO A 122 16.07 -3.90 -19.85
CA PRO A 122 17.20 -3.84 -20.79
C PRO A 122 18.47 -4.47 -20.19
N SER A 123 19.07 -5.41 -20.93
CA SER A 123 20.28 -6.15 -20.54
C SER A 123 20.18 -7.06 -19.30
N VAL A 124 19.02 -7.14 -18.63
CA VAL A 124 18.84 -7.93 -17.40
C VAL A 124 17.77 -9.00 -17.55
N LEU A 125 16.62 -8.65 -18.15
CA LEU A 125 15.50 -9.56 -18.36
C LEU A 125 14.96 -9.34 -19.78
N GLN A 126 14.95 -10.39 -20.59
CA GLN A 126 14.33 -10.36 -21.91
C GLN A 126 13.20 -11.39 -21.95
N PRO A 127 12.09 -11.09 -22.65
CA PRO A 127 11.04 -12.07 -22.84
C PRO A 127 11.62 -13.31 -23.53
N GLU A 128 11.40 -14.47 -22.93
CA GLU A 128 11.86 -15.73 -23.49
C GLU A 128 11.00 -16.06 -24.71
N THR A 129 11.59 -15.93 -25.91
CA THR A 129 10.87 -16.24 -27.16
C THR A 129 11.03 -17.71 -27.58
N THR A 130 11.98 -18.43 -26.97
CA THR A 130 12.32 -19.82 -27.26
C THR A 130 12.86 -20.51 -26.00
N LEU A 131 12.67 -21.84 -25.88
CA LEU A 131 13.13 -22.61 -24.72
C LEU A 131 14.66 -22.53 -24.50
N SER A 132 15.43 -22.40 -25.58
CA SER A 132 16.89 -22.26 -25.54
C SER A 132 17.39 -20.95 -24.92
N LYS A 133 16.53 -19.93 -24.79
CA LYS A 133 16.87 -18.63 -24.20
C LYS A 133 16.49 -18.54 -22.73
N VAL A 134 15.92 -19.60 -22.17
CA VAL A 134 15.47 -19.62 -20.77
C VAL A 134 16.66 -19.50 -19.83
N GLN A 135 16.55 -18.60 -18.86
CA GLN A 135 17.56 -18.42 -17.84
C GLN A 135 16.91 -18.47 -16.46
N GLU A 136 17.43 -19.34 -15.60
CA GLU A 136 16.96 -19.47 -14.22
C GLU A 136 16.92 -18.12 -13.49
N SER A 137 17.98 -17.32 -13.60
CA SER A 137 18.05 -15.99 -12.98
C SER A 137 16.96 -15.04 -13.46
N SER A 138 16.63 -15.08 -14.76
CA SER A 138 15.55 -14.29 -15.35
C SER A 138 14.19 -14.72 -14.84
N MET A 139 13.94 -16.03 -14.78
CA MET A 139 12.70 -16.60 -14.25
C MET A 139 12.52 -16.28 -12.77
N MET A 140 13.58 -16.45 -11.96
CA MET A 140 13.54 -16.17 -10.53
C MET A 140 13.30 -14.69 -10.26
N LEU A 141 13.95 -13.79 -11.00
CA LEU A 141 13.71 -12.35 -10.89
C LEU A 141 12.27 -11.98 -11.26
N ALA A 142 11.73 -12.54 -12.35
CA ALA A 142 10.35 -12.30 -12.75
C ALA A 142 9.35 -12.84 -11.71
N TYR A 143 9.61 -14.03 -11.15
CA TYR A 143 8.79 -14.62 -10.09
C TYR A 143 8.84 -13.78 -8.80
N GLU A 144 10.03 -13.34 -8.40
CA GLU A 144 10.22 -12.51 -7.21
C GLU A 144 9.45 -11.19 -7.32
N VAL A 145 9.55 -10.50 -8.46
CA VAL A 145 8.88 -9.20 -8.64
C VAL A 145 7.38 -9.33 -8.91
N ASN A 146 6.95 -10.31 -9.73
CA ASN A 146 5.57 -10.38 -10.20
C ASN A 146 4.66 -11.23 -9.30
N ALA A 147 5.22 -12.16 -8.51
CA ALA A 147 4.43 -13.05 -7.65
C ALA A 147 4.74 -12.83 -6.16
N VAL A 148 6.00 -12.93 -5.76
CA VAL A 148 6.39 -12.81 -4.34
C VAL A 148 6.16 -11.38 -3.84
N GLY A 149 6.59 -10.38 -4.60
CA GLY A 149 6.46 -8.96 -4.27
C GLY A 149 5.03 -8.54 -3.89
N PRO A 150 4.02 -8.73 -4.75
CA PRO A 150 2.62 -8.44 -4.43
C PRO A 150 2.12 -9.15 -3.17
N ILE A 151 2.54 -10.39 -2.92
CA ILE A 151 2.16 -11.14 -1.71
C ILE A 151 2.77 -10.50 -0.46
N LEU A 152 4.03 -10.08 -0.50
CA LEU A 152 4.68 -9.40 0.63
C LEU A 152 4.03 -8.04 0.92
N VAL A 153 3.69 -7.28 -0.12
CA VAL A 153 2.97 -6.00 0.02
C VAL A 153 1.60 -6.22 0.65
N ILE A 154 0.86 -7.25 0.23
CA ILE A 154 -0.42 -7.62 0.84
C ILE A 154 -0.20 -8.01 2.30
N LYS A 155 0.73 -8.93 2.59
CA LYS A 155 1.02 -9.44 3.95
C LYS A 155 1.22 -8.29 4.94
N ILE A 156 2.05 -7.31 4.57
CA ILE A 156 2.42 -6.19 5.45
C ILE A 156 1.31 -5.16 5.54
N SER A 157 0.66 -4.84 4.41
CA SER A 157 -0.42 -3.85 4.38
C SER A 157 -1.73 -4.35 4.98
N LEU A 158 -1.92 -5.68 5.08
CA LEU A 158 -3.14 -6.32 5.55
C LEU A 158 -3.54 -5.84 6.94
N PHE A 159 -2.57 -5.63 7.84
CA PHE A 159 -2.87 -5.14 9.18
C PHE A 159 -3.57 -3.78 9.15
N VAL A 160 -3.08 -2.83 8.35
CA VAL A 160 -3.66 -1.49 8.21
C VAL A 160 -5.07 -1.56 7.58
N ILE A 161 -5.24 -2.44 6.58
CA ILE A 161 -6.53 -2.65 5.90
C ILE A 161 -7.57 -3.24 6.87
N LEU A 162 -7.21 -4.28 7.63
CA LEU A 162 -8.10 -4.91 8.59
C LEU A 162 -8.49 -3.95 9.72
N LEU A 163 -7.55 -3.14 10.20
CA LEU A 163 -7.83 -2.09 11.17
C LEU A 163 -8.81 -1.05 10.63
N THR A 164 -8.60 -0.62 9.39
CA THR A 164 -9.52 0.31 8.70
C THR A 164 -10.95 -0.26 8.65
N ALA A 165 -11.08 -1.53 8.26
CA ALA A 165 -12.38 -2.21 8.18
C ALA A 165 -13.03 -2.38 9.56
N TYR A 166 -12.24 -2.74 10.58
CA TYR A 166 -12.72 -2.91 11.95
C TYR A 166 -13.30 -1.60 12.50
N VAL A 167 -12.55 -0.50 12.39
CA VAL A 167 -13.00 0.83 12.84
C VAL A 167 -14.30 1.21 12.13
N ALA A 168 -14.36 1.07 10.80
CA ALA A 168 -15.57 1.37 10.02
C ALA A 168 -16.80 0.56 10.46
N SER A 169 -16.63 -0.74 10.74
CA SER A 169 -17.72 -1.59 11.24
C SER A 169 -18.24 -1.15 12.61
N SER A 170 -17.34 -0.75 13.52
CA SER A 170 -17.69 -0.40 14.90
C SER A 170 -18.51 0.89 15.00
N GLU A 171 -18.29 1.85 14.08
CA GLU A 171 -19.07 3.09 13.99
C GLU A 171 -20.49 2.83 13.48
N SER A 172 -20.64 1.98 12.46
CA SER A 172 -21.95 1.63 11.89
C SER A 172 -22.91 1.06 12.93
N TRP A 173 -22.39 0.22 13.84
CA TRP A 173 -23.19 -0.30 14.95
C TRP A 173 -23.59 0.79 15.93
N ARG A 174 -22.74 1.80 16.19
CA ARG A 174 -23.08 2.90 17.10
C ARG A 174 -24.19 3.79 16.53
N THR A 175 -24.19 4.06 15.23
CA THR A 175 -25.22 4.89 14.58
C THR A 175 -26.54 4.16 14.37
N ALA A 176 -26.56 2.83 14.35
CA ALA A 176 -27.79 2.05 14.12
C ALA A 176 -28.71 1.97 15.35
N TRP A 177 -28.22 2.34 16.54
CA TRP A 177 -28.97 2.29 17.80
C TRP A 177 -29.19 3.67 18.44
N HIS A 178 -29.00 4.74 17.67
CA HIS A 178 -29.30 6.13 18.03
C HIS A 178 -30.22 6.72 16.96
#